data_AF-A0A2I0QID1-F1
#
_entry.id   AF-A0A2I0QID1-F1
#
_cell.length_a   1.000
_cell.length_b   1.000
_cell.length_c   1.000
_cell.angle_alpha   90.00
_cell.angle_beta   90.00
_cell.angle_gamma   90.00
#
_symmetry.space_group_name_H-M   'P 1'
#
loop_
_entity.id
_entity.type
_entity.pdbx_description
1 polymer ?
#
loop_
_entity_poly.entity_id
_entity_poly.type
_entity_poly.pdbx_seq_one_letter_code
_entity_poly.pdbx_strand_id
1 'polypeptide(L)'
;MERKVELYRMRRLQTRSRMSDSVGRNLSIALPELDRMCSLLDIGETIKEDCAHLYRQAVDKGFVKGRSIESIIGAIICYVTRKKGEPRTLEEIGEKSGISKKEIGRSYKHVLKSMNLKPPRTNVEDYIALYASKIGISNTAEEEAQKILNEAKKYGITAGRGPSGVAGAIISLNTSQQT
;
A
#
# COMPACT_ATOMS: atom_id res chain seq x y z
N MET A 1 -46.50 -2.95 13.61
CA MET A 1 -45.76 -2.04 12.69
C MET A 1 -44.93 -0.99 13.43
N GLU A 2 -45.43 -0.46 14.55
CA GLU A 2 -44.79 0.61 15.35
C GLU A 2 -43.35 0.30 15.80
N ARG A 3 -43.06 -0.91 16.31
CA ARG A 3 -41.69 -1.31 16.68
C ARG A 3 -40.67 -1.21 15.53
N LYS A 4 -41.07 -1.46 14.28
CA LYS A 4 -40.17 -1.36 13.11
C LYS A 4 -39.85 0.10 12.80
N VAL A 5 -40.85 1.00 12.92
CA VAL A 5 -40.70 2.44 12.72
C VAL A 5 -39.81 3.05 13.80
N GLU A 6 -39.99 2.62 15.05
CA GLU A 6 -39.17 3.05 16.18
C GLU A 6 -37.72 2.57 16.06
N LEU A 7 -37.49 1.31 15.68
CA LEU A 7 -36.15 0.79 15.37
C LEU A 7 -35.49 1.55 14.22
N TYR A 8 -36.24 1.86 13.16
CA TYR A 8 -35.74 2.63 12.02
C TYR A 8 -35.35 4.05 12.44
N ARG A 9 -36.17 4.70 13.27
CA ARG A 9 -35.90 6.03 13.83
C ARG A 9 -34.68 6.01 14.74
N MET A 10 -34.55 5.00 15.61
CA MET A 10 -33.37 4.82 16.47
C MET A 10 -32.10 4.59 15.65
N ARG A 11 -32.11 3.73 14.62
CA ARG A 11 -30.96 3.54 13.72
C ARG A 11 -30.58 4.84 13.01
N ARG A 12 -31.56 5.60 12.52
CA ARG A 12 -31.33 6.90 11.87
C ARG A 12 -30.70 7.92 12.82
N LEU A 13 -31.15 7.96 14.08
CA LEU A 13 -30.59 8.83 15.12
C LEU A 13 -29.17 8.39 15.52
N GLN A 14 -28.94 7.07 15.68
CA GLN A 14 -27.61 6.52 15.95
C GLN A 14 -26.62 6.79 14.81
N THR A 15 -27.04 6.63 13.55
CA THR A 15 -26.22 6.98 12.38
C THR A 15 -25.90 8.48 12.37
N ARG A 16 -26.88 9.35 12.62
CA ARG A 16 -26.66 10.81 12.70
C ARG A 16 -25.72 11.21 13.84
N SER A 17 -25.84 10.58 15.01
CA SER A 17 -24.97 10.83 16.16
C SER A 17 -23.55 10.30 15.94
N ARG A 18 -23.38 9.16 15.27
CA ARG A 18 -22.04 8.69 14.85
C ARG A 18 -21.39 9.61 13.80
N MET A 19 -22.20 10.24 12.95
CA MET A 19 -21.75 11.24 11.98
C MET A 19 -21.54 12.64 12.57
N SER A 20 -21.89 12.90 13.84
CA SER A 20 -21.59 14.18 14.48
C SER A 20 -20.13 14.26 14.97
N ASP A 21 -19.46 13.11 15.13
CA ASP A 21 -18.03 13.07 15.45
C ASP A 21 -17.18 13.29 14.19
N SER A 22 -16.16 14.13 14.32
CA SER A 22 -15.16 14.39 13.28
C SER A 22 -14.45 13.12 12.81
N VAL A 23 -14.24 12.16 13.72
CA VAL A 23 -13.64 10.84 13.42
C VAL A 23 -14.58 10.00 12.55
N GLY A 24 -15.85 9.90 12.94
CA GLY A 24 -16.86 9.11 12.22
C GLY A 24 -17.08 9.60 10.79
N ARG A 25 -17.12 10.93 10.58
CA ARG A 25 -17.20 11.51 9.22
C ARG A 25 -15.98 11.18 8.38
N ASN A 26 -14.78 11.33 8.94
CA ASN A 26 -13.56 11.01 8.21
C ASN A 26 -13.54 9.53 7.77
N LEU A 27 -13.83 8.60 8.69
CA LEU A 27 -13.87 7.17 8.39
C LEU A 27 -14.93 6.81 7.36
N SER A 28 -16.08 7.49 7.35
CA SER A 28 -17.14 7.25 6.36
C SER A 28 -16.72 7.57 4.92
N ILE A 29 -15.77 8.48 4.74
CA ILE A 29 -15.21 8.84 3.42
C ILE A 29 -13.98 7.99 3.11
N ALA A 30 -13.11 7.80 4.09
CA ALA A 30 -11.83 7.15 3.89
C ALA A 30 -11.91 5.64 3.67
N LEU A 31 -12.82 4.93 4.35
CA LEU A 31 -12.90 3.46 4.22
C LEU A 31 -13.40 3.02 2.83
N PRO A 32 -14.44 3.63 2.24
CA PRO A 32 -14.80 3.36 0.84
C PRO A 32 -13.70 3.71 -0.14
N GLU A 33 -12.99 4.82 0.08
CA GLU A 33 -11.88 5.23 -0.78
C GLU A 33 -10.68 4.26 -0.68
N LEU A 34 -10.41 3.74 0.51
CA LEU A 34 -9.40 2.71 0.73
C LEU A 34 -9.76 1.42 0.01
N ASP A 35 -11.02 0.99 0.07
CA ASP A 35 -11.54 -0.18 -0.64
C ASP A 35 -11.43 -0.02 -2.16
N ARG A 36 -11.80 1.16 -2.69
CA ARG A 36 -11.63 1.52 -4.10
C ARG A 36 -10.16 1.45 -4.53
N MET A 37 -9.25 2.04 -3.76
CA MET A 37 -7.81 2.02 -4.06
C MET A 37 -7.22 0.61 -4.00
N CYS A 38 -7.62 -0.21 -3.03
CA CYS A 38 -7.17 -1.60 -2.93
C CYS A 38 -7.65 -2.42 -4.13
N SER A 39 -8.89 -2.21 -4.57
CA SER A 39 -9.45 -2.85 -5.76
C SER A 39 -8.69 -2.47 -7.03
N LEU A 40 -8.29 -1.21 -7.19
CA LEU A 40 -7.51 -0.75 -8.34
C LEU A 40 -6.06 -1.28 -8.40
N LEU A 41 -5.55 -1.77 -7.27
CA LEU A 41 -4.19 -2.29 -7.10
C LEU A 41 -4.17 -3.82 -6.97
N ASP A 42 -5.32 -4.46 -7.15
CA ASP A 42 -5.55 -5.91 -7.00
C ASP A 42 -4.99 -6.44 -5.67
N ILE A 43 -5.31 -5.74 -4.58
CA ILE A 43 -4.85 -6.08 -3.23
C ILE A 43 -5.89 -7.01 -2.55
N GLY A 44 -5.43 -8.12 -2.00
CA GLY A 44 -6.28 -9.10 -1.31
C GLY A 44 -6.91 -8.59 -0.01
N GLU A 45 -8.00 -9.24 0.41
CA GLU A 45 -8.83 -8.83 1.57
C GLU A 45 -8.02 -8.69 2.87
N THR A 46 -7.12 -9.63 3.15
CA THR A 46 -6.29 -9.62 4.36
C THR A 46 -5.44 -8.35 4.47
N ILE A 47 -4.84 -7.90 3.36
CA ILE A 47 -4.02 -6.69 3.33
C ILE A 47 -4.91 -5.45 3.46
N LYS A 48 -6.10 -5.47 2.84
CA LYS A 48 -7.09 -4.40 2.94
C LYS A 48 -7.56 -4.20 4.38
N GLU A 49 -7.85 -5.28 5.11
CA GLU A 49 -8.22 -5.24 6.53
C GLU A 49 -7.13 -4.63 7.39
N ASP A 50 -5.86 -5.03 7.16
CA ASP A 50 -4.70 -4.45 7.84
C ASP A 50 -4.56 -2.95 7.56
N CYS A 51 -4.78 -2.52 6.31
CA CYS A 51 -4.79 -1.11 5.93
C CYS A 51 -5.90 -0.35 6.65
N ALA A 52 -7.12 -0.89 6.67
CA ALA A 52 -8.27 -0.27 7.34
C ALA A 52 -8.05 -0.18 8.85
N HIS A 53 -7.46 -1.20 9.47
CA HIS A 53 -7.09 -1.19 10.88
C HIS A 53 -6.08 -0.08 11.18
N LEU A 54 -5.01 0.03 10.38
CA LEU A 54 -4.00 1.07 10.56
C LEU A 54 -4.56 2.47 10.33
N TYR A 55 -5.46 2.64 9.35
CA TYR A 55 -6.12 3.92 9.08
C TYR A 55 -6.97 4.37 10.26
N ARG A 56 -7.79 3.47 10.84
CA ARG A 56 -8.59 3.78 12.04
C ARG A 56 -7.71 4.27 13.20
N GLN A 57 -6.61 3.56 13.48
CA GLN A 57 -5.65 4.00 14.49
C GLN A 57 -5.04 5.38 14.20
N ALA A 58 -4.75 5.68 12.94
CA ALA A 58 -4.21 6.97 12.54
C ALA A 58 -5.22 8.11 12.75
N VAL A 59 -6.51 7.85 12.53
CA VAL A 59 -7.59 8.81 12.74
C VAL A 59 -7.83 9.05 14.22
N ASP A 60 -7.89 8.00 15.02
CA ASP A 60 -8.10 8.07 16.47
C ASP A 60 -7.00 8.89 17.17
N LYS A 61 -5.76 8.79 16.67
CA LYS A 61 -4.62 9.58 17.14
C LYS A 61 -4.52 10.98 16.51
N GLY A 62 -5.42 11.33 15.60
CA GLY A 62 -5.48 12.65 14.97
C GLY A 62 -4.41 12.91 13.91
N PHE A 63 -3.70 11.89 13.42
CA PHE A 63 -2.57 12.05 12.50
C PHE A 63 -2.96 12.36 11.06
N VAL A 64 -4.24 12.20 10.73
CA VAL A 64 -4.81 12.45 9.39
C VAL A 64 -5.20 13.92 9.16
N LYS A 65 -5.22 14.76 10.21
CA LYS A 65 -5.64 16.16 10.11
C LYS A 65 -4.66 16.98 9.27
N GLY A 66 -5.19 17.78 8.33
CA GLY A 66 -4.38 18.68 7.49
C GLY A 66 -3.69 18.00 6.30
N ARG A 67 -4.08 16.78 5.94
CA ARG A 67 -3.60 16.06 4.75
C ARG A 67 -4.76 15.50 3.96
N SER A 68 -4.55 15.26 2.66
CA SER A 68 -5.52 14.54 1.83
C SER A 68 -5.71 13.12 2.39
N ILE A 69 -6.97 12.67 2.42
CA ILE A 69 -7.35 11.32 2.85
C ILE A 69 -6.66 10.28 1.96
N GLU A 70 -6.71 10.51 0.66
CA GLU A 70 -6.14 9.68 -0.39
C GLU A 70 -4.62 9.58 -0.22
N SER A 71 -3.94 10.67 0.14
CA SER A 71 -2.48 10.66 0.37
C SER A 71 -2.07 9.79 1.56
N ILE A 72 -2.90 9.76 2.61
CA ILE A 72 -2.68 8.92 3.80
C ILE A 72 -3.01 7.47 3.47
N ILE A 73 -4.09 7.20 2.73
CA ILE A 73 -4.44 5.86 2.27
C ILE A 73 -3.31 5.28 1.43
N GLY A 74 -2.82 6.01 0.43
CA GLY A 74 -1.69 5.57 -0.40
C GLY A 74 -0.41 5.30 0.41
N ALA A 75 -0.15 6.11 1.44
CA ALA A 75 0.96 5.88 2.37
C ALA A 75 0.79 4.60 3.20
N ILE A 76 -0.41 4.35 3.72
CA ILE A 76 -0.72 3.16 4.51
C ILE A 76 -0.67 1.90 3.64
N ILE A 77 -1.25 1.93 2.45
CA ILE A 77 -1.19 0.82 1.49
C ILE A 77 0.28 0.51 1.18
N CYS A 78 1.10 1.52 0.88
CA CYS A 78 2.53 1.32 0.61
C CYS A 78 3.27 0.70 1.81
N TYR A 79 2.90 1.06 3.03
CA TYR A 79 3.50 0.49 4.23
C TYR A 79 3.10 -0.97 4.46
N VAL A 80 1.81 -1.28 4.41
CA VAL A 80 1.27 -2.60 4.72
C VAL A 80 1.69 -3.62 3.66
N THR A 81 1.59 -3.26 2.38
CA THR A 81 2.00 -4.13 1.26
C THR A 81 3.47 -4.53 1.36
N ARG A 82 4.36 -3.56 1.66
CA ARG A 82 5.79 -3.85 1.92
C ARG A 82 6.02 -4.71 3.16
N LYS A 83 5.20 -4.55 4.20
CA LYS A 83 5.30 -5.39 5.41
C LYS A 83 4.89 -6.84 5.13
N LYS A 84 4.03 -7.07 4.13
CA LYS A 84 3.49 -8.38 3.76
C LYS A 84 4.29 -9.10 2.68
N GLY A 85 5.34 -8.47 2.12
CA GLY A 85 6.16 -9.06 1.06
C GLY A 85 5.55 -8.92 -0.34
N GLU A 86 4.49 -8.11 -0.50
CA GLU A 86 3.87 -7.83 -1.80
C GLU A 86 4.00 -6.34 -2.13
N PRO A 87 5.22 -5.80 -2.28
CA PRO A 87 5.43 -4.36 -2.36
C PRO A 87 4.69 -3.75 -3.56
N ARG A 88 4.01 -2.63 -3.32
CA ARG A 88 3.53 -1.73 -4.38
C ARG A 88 4.40 -0.48 -4.43
N THR A 89 4.83 -0.07 -5.62
CA THR A 89 5.67 1.12 -5.77
C THR A 89 4.86 2.40 -5.55
N LEU A 90 5.53 3.48 -5.17
CA LEU A 90 4.86 4.78 -5.03
C LEU A 90 4.37 5.34 -6.38
N GLU A 91 5.01 4.93 -7.48
CA GLU A 91 4.57 5.26 -8.84
C GLU A 91 3.26 4.58 -9.18
N GLU A 92 3.16 3.27 -8.94
CA GLU A 92 1.91 2.52 -9.20
C GLU A 92 0.74 3.03 -8.37
N ILE A 93 0.97 3.30 -7.08
CA ILE A 93 -0.06 3.87 -6.22
C ILE A 93 -0.46 5.26 -6.73
N GLY A 94 0.50 6.09 -7.12
CA GLY A 94 0.22 7.42 -7.66
C GLY A 94 -0.59 7.40 -8.95
N GLU A 95 -0.23 6.50 -9.87
CA GLU A 95 -0.91 6.31 -11.16
C GLU A 95 -2.38 5.90 -10.98
N LYS A 96 -2.65 4.94 -10.08
CA LYS A 96 -4.02 4.44 -9.83
C LYS A 96 -4.86 5.38 -8.97
N SER A 97 -4.23 6.16 -8.09
CA SER A 97 -4.93 7.08 -7.17
C SER A 97 -5.14 8.48 -7.74
N GLY A 98 -4.40 8.87 -8.77
CA GLY A 98 -4.38 10.25 -9.29
C GLY A 98 -3.58 11.23 -8.41
N ILE A 99 -2.82 10.72 -7.43
CA ILE A 99 -2.03 11.53 -6.51
C ILE A 99 -0.57 11.53 -6.91
N SER A 100 0.10 12.67 -6.75
CA SER A 100 1.53 12.74 -7.02
C SER A 100 2.35 11.83 -6.09
N LYS A 101 3.33 11.12 -6.66
CA LYS A 101 4.35 10.34 -5.92
C LYS A 101 4.96 11.12 -4.75
N LYS A 102 5.20 12.42 -4.95
CA LYS A 102 5.82 13.32 -3.96
C LYS A 102 4.92 13.54 -2.75
N GLU A 103 3.63 13.65 -2.96
CA GLU A 103 2.64 13.81 -1.89
C GLU A 103 2.48 12.53 -1.09
N ILE A 104 2.34 11.38 -1.76
CA ILE A 104 2.29 10.06 -1.09
C ILE A 104 3.57 9.85 -0.27
N GLY A 105 4.75 10.16 -0.82
CA GLY A 105 6.02 10.04 -0.10
C GLY A 105 6.13 10.93 1.15
N ARG A 106 5.55 12.13 1.12
CA ARG A 106 5.48 13.03 2.30
C ARG A 106 4.53 12.49 3.36
N SER A 107 3.37 11.98 2.94
CA SER A 107 2.39 11.36 3.84
C SER A 107 2.94 10.04 4.42
N TYR A 108 3.71 9.28 3.66
CA TYR A 108 4.41 8.07 4.12
C TYR A 108 5.38 8.36 5.26
N LYS A 109 6.29 9.32 5.09
CA LYS A 109 7.21 9.74 6.15
C LYS A 109 6.47 10.24 7.40
N HIS A 110 5.38 10.97 7.20
CA HIS A 110 4.54 11.47 8.27
C HIS A 110 3.86 10.35 9.06
N VAL A 111 3.26 9.38 8.36
CA VAL A 111 2.63 8.20 8.99
C VAL A 111 3.65 7.40 9.77
N LEU A 112 4.83 7.12 9.20
CA LEU A 112 5.90 6.42 9.91
C LEU A 112 6.32 7.13 11.20
N LYS A 113 6.55 8.45 11.12
CA LYS A 113 6.96 9.24 12.28
C LYS A 113 5.85 9.32 13.34
N SER A 114 4.61 9.59 12.92
CA SER A 114 3.49 9.83 13.83
C SER A 114 3.06 8.55 14.54
N MET A 115 3.08 7.42 13.83
CA MET A 115 2.69 6.12 14.39
C MET A 115 3.87 5.34 14.99
N ASN A 116 5.07 5.93 15.02
CA ASN A 116 6.32 5.29 15.47
C ASN A 116 6.58 3.93 14.79
N LEU A 117 6.31 3.86 13.49
CA LEU A 117 6.49 2.66 12.69
C LEU A 117 7.89 2.64 12.10
N LYS A 118 8.52 1.46 12.14
CA LYS A 118 9.79 1.24 11.45
C LYS A 118 9.52 0.94 9.98
N PRO A 119 10.28 1.52 9.03
CA PRO A 119 10.13 1.17 7.63
C PRO A 119 10.42 -0.33 7.46
N PRO A 120 9.53 -1.09 6.79
CA PRO A 120 9.74 -2.51 6.56
C PRO A 120 10.99 -2.71 5.70
N ARG A 121 11.80 -3.73 6.03
CA ARG A 121 12.92 -4.14 5.16
C ARG A 121 12.32 -4.59 3.84
N THR A 122 12.67 -3.89 2.76
CA THR A 122 12.17 -4.23 1.43
C THR A 122 13.23 -5.08 0.74
N ASN A 123 12.88 -6.32 0.43
CA ASN A 123 13.77 -7.25 -0.24
C ASN A 123 13.75 -6.99 -1.75
N VAL A 124 14.84 -7.33 -2.43
CA VAL A 124 14.93 -7.17 -3.90
C VAL A 124 14.11 -8.26 -4.58
N GLU A 125 14.06 -9.44 -3.95
CA GLU A 125 13.28 -10.61 -4.32
C GLU A 125 11.81 -10.28 -4.57
N ASP A 126 11.18 -9.59 -3.61
CA ASP A 126 9.77 -9.22 -3.71
C ASP A 126 9.49 -8.29 -4.92
N TYR A 127 10.47 -7.47 -5.30
CA TYR A 127 10.37 -6.63 -6.50
C TYR A 127 10.63 -7.39 -7.80
N ILE A 128 11.48 -8.42 -7.79
CA ILE A 128 11.67 -9.31 -8.95
C ILE A 128 10.34 -10.01 -9.25
N ALA A 129 9.70 -10.61 -8.24
CA ALA A 129 8.40 -11.25 -8.39
C ALA A 129 7.33 -10.27 -8.90
N LEU A 130 7.29 -9.05 -8.35
CA LEU A 130 6.39 -7.99 -8.81
C LEU A 130 6.58 -7.68 -10.31
N TYR A 131 7.81 -7.44 -10.75
CA TYR A 131 8.11 -7.08 -12.14
C TYR A 131 7.94 -8.27 -13.10
N ALA A 132 8.31 -9.48 -12.68
CA ALA A 132 8.10 -10.70 -13.45
C ALA A 132 6.61 -10.91 -13.73
N SER A 133 5.76 -10.79 -12.70
CA SER A 133 4.30 -10.87 -12.84
C SER A 133 3.74 -9.79 -13.77
N LYS A 134 4.26 -8.56 -13.68
CA LYS A 134 3.80 -7.42 -14.48
C LYS A 134 4.15 -7.55 -15.97
N ILE A 135 5.33 -8.09 -16.29
CA ILE A 135 5.81 -8.26 -17.67
C ILE A 135 5.32 -9.58 -18.27
N GLY A 136 4.90 -10.55 -17.43
CA GLY A 136 4.43 -11.86 -17.87
C GLY A 136 5.57 -12.80 -18.27
N ILE A 137 6.69 -12.73 -17.57
CA ILE A 137 7.87 -13.57 -17.83
C ILE A 137 7.63 -14.99 -17.28
N SER A 138 8.25 -16.01 -17.89
CA SER A 138 8.12 -17.40 -17.43
C SER A 138 8.74 -17.61 -16.06
N ASN A 139 8.24 -18.60 -15.31
CA ASN A 139 8.81 -19.00 -14.01
C ASN A 139 10.31 -19.35 -14.11
N THR A 140 10.74 -19.91 -15.24
CA THR A 140 12.16 -20.22 -15.49
C THR A 140 13.03 -18.96 -15.51
N ALA A 141 12.53 -17.89 -16.11
CA ALA A 141 13.22 -16.60 -16.17
C ALA A 141 13.26 -15.92 -14.79
N GLU A 142 12.21 -16.07 -13.99
CA GLU A 142 12.19 -15.60 -12.60
C GLU A 142 13.24 -16.33 -11.74
N GLU A 143 13.35 -17.65 -11.87
CA GLU A 143 14.38 -18.43 -11.18
C GLU A 143 15.81 -18.01 -11.58
N GLU A 144 16.04 -17.73 -12.86
CA GLU A 144 17.31 -17.22 -13.36
C GLU A 144 17.62 -15.82 -12.81
N ALA A 145 16.63 -14.91 -12.80
CA ALA A 145 16.76 -13.60 -12.20
C ALA A 145 17.14 -13.70 -10.71
N GLN A 146 16.56 -14.67 -10.00
CA GLN A 146 16.90 -14.93 -8.60
C GLN A 146 18.33 -15.47 -8.43
N LYS A 147 18.83 -16.28 -9.35
CA LYS A 147 20.24 -16.72 -9.37
C LYS A 147 21.19 -15.54 -9.57
N ILE A 148 20.89 -14.67 -10.54
CA ILE A 148 21.67 -13.45 -10.81
C ILE A 148 21.69 -12.55 -9.58
N LEU A 149 20.55 -12.39 -8.88
CA LEU A 149 20.49 -11.63 -7.64
C LEU A 149 21.41 -12.22 -6.56
N ASN A 150 21.40 -13.55 -6.39
CA ASN A 150 22.24 -14.23 -5.40
C ASN A 150 23.73 -14.05 -5.68
N GLU A 151 24.14 -14.09 -6.95
CA GLU A 151 25.51 -13.78 -7.35
C GLU A 151 25.85 -12.31 -7.10
N ALA A 152 24.99 -11.38 -7.51
CA ALA A 152 25.20 -9.95 -7.29
C ALA A 152 25.33 -9.60 -5.79
N LYS A 153 24.61 -10.31 -4.92
CA LYS A 153 24.75 -10.19 -3.46
C LYS A 153 26.10 -10.69 -2.96
N LYS A 154 26.60 -11.83 -3.47
CA LYS A 154 27.93 -12.36 -3.12
C LYS A 154 29.06 -11.39 -3.47
N TYR A 155 28.95 -10.73 -4.63
CA TYR A 155 29.92 -9.73 -5.08
C TYR A 155 29.71 -8.33 -4.46
N GLY A 156 28.70 -8.14 -3.61
CA GLY A 156 28.43 -6.86 -2.94
C GLY A 156 27.89 -5.76 -3.87
N ILE A 157 27.49 -6.08 -5.11
CA ILE A 157 27.06 -5.11 -6.12
C ILE A 157 25.71 -4.48 -5.74
N THR A 158 24.90 -5.17 -4.94
CA THR A 158 23.58 -4.68 -4.51
C THR A 158 23.65 -3.65 -3.37
N ALA A 159 24.81 -3.45 -2.75
CA ALA A 159 24.97 -2.54 -1.61
C ALA A 159 24.85 -1.07 -2.03
N GLY A 160 24.07 -0.29 -1.27
CA GLY A 160 23.87 1.15 -1.52
C GLY A 160 22.92 1.51 -2.67
N ARG A 161 22.38 0.52 -3.39
CA ARG A 161 21.40 0.75 -4.47
C ARG A 161 19.96 0.50 -3.98
N GLY A 162 19.01 1.23 -4.55
CA GLY A 162 17.60 1.06 -4.24
C GLY A 162 17.09 -0.32 -4.73
N PRO A 163 16.34 -1.08 -3.91
CA PRO A 163 15.90 -2.45 -4.26
C PRO A 163 15.13 -2.55 -5.59
N SER A 164 14.24 -1.60 -5.86
CA SER A 164 13.47 -1.54 -7.10
C SER A 164 14.36 -1.35 -8.33
N GLY A 165 15.40 -0.50 -8.25
CA GLY A 165 16.32 -0.29 -9.37
C GLY A 165 17.20 -1.52 -9.64
N VAL A 166 17.64 -2.21 -8.58
CA VAL A 166 18.39 -3.47 -8.71
C VAL A 166 17.51 -4.54 -9.35
N ALA A 167 16.26 -4.71 -8.90
CA ALA A 167 15.33 -5.67 -9.47
C ALA A 167 15.06 -5.38 -10.96
N GLY A 168 14.82 -4.12 -11.33
CA GLY A 168 14.60 -3.74 -12.73
C GLY A 168 15.81 -4.03 -13.63
N ALA A 169 17.03 -3.79 -13.14
CA ALA A 169 18.25 -4.12 -13.90
C ALA A 169 18.41 -5.63 -14.11
N ILE A 170 18.14 -6.44 -13.09
CA ILE A 170 18.24 -7.90 -13.18
C ILE A 170 17.22 -8.45 -14.19
N ILE A 171 15.98 -7.99 -14.13
CA ILE A 171 14.95 -8.40 -15.09
C ILE A 171 15.35 -8.00 -16.52
N SER A 172 15.82 -6.78 -16.73
CA SER A 172 16.28 -6.33 -18.06
C SER A 172 17.43 -7.19 -18.60
N LEU A 173 18.39 -7.57 -17.74
CA LEU A 173 19.50 -8.43 -18.14
C LEU A 173 19.03 -9.83 -18.52
N ASN A 174 18.06 -10.39 -17.80
CA ASN A 174 17.51 -11.70 -18.11
C ASN A 174 16.74 -11.69 -19.45
N THR A 175 15.93 -10.66 -19.71
CA THR A 175 15.21 -10.54 -20.99
C THR A 175 16.16 -10.38 -22.18
N SER A 176 17.28 -9.68 -22.03
CA SER A 176 18.30 -9.55 -23.08
C SER A 176 19.07 -10.84 -23.39
N GLN A 177 19.03 -11.86 -22.51
CA GLN A 177 19.69 -13.15 -22.74
C GLN A 177 18.80 -14.16 -23.49
N GLN A 178 17.49 -13.87 -23.64
CA GLN A 178 16.53 -14.76 -24.30
C GLN A 178 16.23 -14.38 -25.76
N THR A 179 16.69 -13.22 -26.23
CA THR A 179 16.65 -12.77 -27.64
C THR A 179 17.94 -13.11 -28.35
#